data_AF-A0A536VC66-F1
#
_entry.id   AF-A0A536VC66-F1
#
_cell.length_a   1.000
_cell.length_b   1.000
_cell.length_c   1.000
_cell.angle_alpha   90.00
_cell.angle_beta   90.00
_cell.angle_gamma   90.00
#
_symmetry.space_group_name_H-M   'P 1'
#
loop_
_entity.id
_entity.type
_entity.pdbx_description
1 polymer ?
#
loop_
_entity_poly.entity_id
_entity_poly.type
_entity_poly.pdbx_seq_one_letter_code
_entity_poly.pdbx_strand_id
1 'polypeptide(L)'
;MREGIAPLIRREDYTAPAFWIRSVDLTFDLDPAKTLVISRMQLERNVDVPAQPLKLHGAELNLTRVLVNGESVSFRHEDGMLVIDSLQGVPPGPFMLEIRNTCAPEKNTQLSGLYTSGGGFFTQCEAEGFRRITYFLDRPDVMAVYTVTLRASKVAYPVLLSNGNLVEQGDLDNGRHFAKWHDPFPKPSYLFALVAADLVAREQWVRTRSGKDHRLQVYVRRGDLDKTEHAMNSLIASVVWDEARFKLPLDLERFMIVAVGDFNMGAMENKGLNIFNTKFVLANPATATDADYIAIESVVGHEYFHNWTGNRITCRDWFQLSLKEGLTVFRDQEFSMDMAGSASARAVKRIDDVRVLRQAQFSEDAGPMAHPVRPDSYVQIN
;
A
#
# COMPACT_ATOMS: atom_id res chain seq x y z
N MET A 1 33.35 7.38 9.09
CA MET A 1 32.95 6.10 8.47
C MET A 1 32.36 6.46 7.13
N ARG A 2 32.95 6.05 6.01
CA ARG A 2 32.35 6.29 4.69
C ARG A 2 31.15 5.34 4.60
N GLU A 3 29.94 5.88 4.76
CA GLU A 3 28.73 5.20 4.31
C GLU A 3 28.93 4.83 2.84
N GLY A 4 28.80 3.55 2.52
CA GLY A 4 28.89 3.09 1.14
C GLY A 4 27.82 3.79 0.32
N ILE A 5 28.20 4.35 -0.84
CA ILE A 5 27.25 4.96 -1.77
C ILE A 5 26.25 3.87 -2.15
N ALA A 6 24.96 4.09 -1.90
CA ALA A 6 23.91 3.15 -2.30
C ALA A 6 24.01 2.87 -3.81
N PRO A 7 23.87 1.60 -4.25
CA PRO A 7 24.14 1.23 -5.62
C PRO A 7 23.18 1.94 -6.58
N LEU A 8 23.72 2.44 -7.69
CA LEU A 8 22.92 3.01 -8.77
C LEU A 8 22.13 1.88 -9.46
N ILE A 9 20.81 1.99 -9.47
CA ILE A 9 19.91 1.06 -10.15
C ILE A 9 19.63 1.62 -11.54
N ARG A 10 19.74 0.79 -12.58
CA ARG A 10 19.50 1.21 -13.98
C ARG A 10 18.32 0.48 -14.59
N ARG A 11 17.58 1.20 -15.43
CA ARG A 11 16.39 0.69 -16.12
C ARG A 11 16.72 -0.45 -17.09
N GLU A 12 17.89 -0.38 -17.73
CA GLU A 12 18.36 -1.38 -18.69
C GLU A 12 18.73 -2.73 -18.04
N ASP A 13 19.03 -2.72 -16.73
CA ASP A 13 19.47 -3.89 -15.98
C ASP A 13 18.31 -4.75 -15.45
N TYR A 14 17.07 -4.44 -15.84
CA TYR A 14 15.91 -5.22 -15.41
C TYR A 14 16.07 -6.70 -15.80
N THR A 15 15.98 -7.56 -14.79
CA THR A 15 15.82 -9.01 -14.97
C THR A 15 14.58 -9.49 -14.23
N ALA A 16 13.87 -10.46 -14.81
CA ALA A 16 12.76 -11.14 -14.13
C ALA A 16 13.26 -11.82 -12.83
N PRO A 17 12.42 -11.96 -11.80
CA PRO A 17 12.82 -12.58 -10.55
C PRO A 17 13.10 -14.08 -10.73
N ALA A 18 14.05 -14.63 -9.97
CA ALA A 18 14.41 -16.05 -10.00
C ALA A 18 13.31 -16.97 -9.42
N PHE A 19 12.38 -16.40 -8.65
CA PHE A 19 11.26 -17.09 -8.02
C PHE A 19 10.00 -16.24 -8.12
N TRP A 20 8.86 -16.90 -8.16
CA TRP A 20 7.55 -16.28 -7.99
C TRP A 20 7.01 -16.61 -6.60
N ILE A 21 6.36 -15.63 -5.96
CA ILE A 21 5.55 -15.85 -4.76
C ILE A 21 4.10 -15.86 -5.23
N ARG A 22 3.38 -16.97 -5.06
CA ARG A 22 2.01 -17.13 -5.55
C ARG A 22 0.98 -16.79 -4.48
N SER A 23 1.25 -17.16 -3.23
CA SER A 23 0.41 -16.83 -2.09
C SER A 23 1.24 -16.53 -0.85
N VAL A 24 0.68 -15.70 0.03
CA VAL A 24 1.27 -15.29 1.31
C VAL A 24 0.19 -15.41 2.40
N ASP A 25 0.49 -16.17 3.45
CA ASP A 25 -0.24 -16.18 4.71
C ASP A 25 0.61 -15.49 5.77
N LEU A 26 0.13 -14.33 6.24
CA LEU A 26 0.78 -13.51 7.24
C LEU A 26 0.02 -13.61 8.56
N THR A 27 0.74 -13.83 9.66
CA THR A 27 0.21 -13.66 11.01
C THR A 27 1.01 -12.60 11.75
N PHE A 28 0.31 -11.60 12.27
CA PHE A 28 0.85 -10.53 13.09
C PHE A 28 0.39 -10.70 14.53
N ASP A 29 1.35 -10.85 15.43
CA ASP A 29 1.13 -10.71 16.87
C ASP A 29 1.62 -9.31 17.27
N LEU A 30 0.67 -8.38 17.33
CA LEU A 30 0.94 -6.94 17.44
C LEU A 30 1.33 -6.54 18.86
N ASP A 31 2.55 -6.02 18.97
CA ASP A 31 3.14 -5.41 20.15
C ASP A 31 4.02 -4.23 19.70
N PRO A 32 3.86 -3.01 20.25
CA PRO A 32 4.57 -1.83 19.77
C PRO A 32 6.10 -1.97 19.83
N ALA A 33 6.61 -2.62 20.87
CA ALA A 33 8.04 -2.79 21.10
C ALA A 33 8.62 -3.96 20.31
N LYS A 34 7.83 -5.02 20.11
CA LYS A 34 8.28 -6.25 19.45
C LYS A 34 7.13 -7.02 18.81
N THR A 35 6.68 -6.58 17.65
CA THR A 35 5.70 -7.31 16.86
C THR A 35 6.32 -8.56 16.25
N LEU A 36 5.68 -9.72 16.44
CA LEU A 36 6.06 -10.97 15.76
C LEU A 36 5.30 -11.08 14.44
N VAL A 37 6.05 -11.35 13.38
CA VAL A 37 5.54 -11.60 12.03
C VAL A 37 5.90 -13.03 11.63
N ILE A 38 4.89 -13.82 11.32
CA ILE A 38 5.04 -15.16 10.71
C ILE A 38 4.57 -15.02 9.27
N SER A 39 5.47 -15.23 8.32
CA SER A 39 5.19 -15.19 6.89
C SER A 39 5.33 -16.59 6.30
N ARG A 40 4.25 -17.13 5.75
CA ARG A 40 4.22 -18.40 5.03
C ARG A 40 3.92 -18.12 3.58
N MET A 41 4.87 -18.44 2.71
CA MET A 41 4.79 -18.14 1.29
C MET A 41 4.83 -19.43 0.49
N GLN A 42 3.96 -19.52 -0.52
CA GLN A 42 4.09 -20.54 -1.55
C GLN A 42 4.92 -19.98 -2.70
N LEU A 43 6.11 -20.54 -2.91
CA LEU A 43 7.05 -20.12 -3.93
C LEU A 43 7.16 -21.15 -5.04
N GLU A 44 7.57 -20.71 -6.21
CA GLU A 44 8.01 -21.57 -7.31
C GLU A 44 9.21 -20.96 -8.03
N ARG A 45 10.08 -21.81 -8.59
CA ARG A 45 11.21 -21.36 -9.40
C ARG A 45 10.71 -20.75 -10.70
N ASN A 46 11.22 -19.59 -11.07
CA ASN A 46 11.05 -19.06 -12.42
C ASN A 46 11.96 -19.83 -13.38
N VAL A 47 11.37 -20.61 -14.29
CA VAL A 47 12.11 -21.47 -15.23
C VAL A 47 12.65 -20.69 -16.43
N ASP A 48 12.18 -19.47 -16.67
CA ASP A 48 12.58 -18.62 -17.80
C ASP A 48 13.93 -17.92 -17.57
N VAL A 49 14.49 -18.04 -16.37
CA VAL A 49 15.79 -17.46 -16.00
C VAL A 49 16.76 -18.52 -15.46
N PRO A 50 18.08 -18.29 -15.54
CA PRO A 50 19.07 -19.17 -14.94
C PRO A 50 18.81 -19.41 -13.46
N ALA A 51 19.07 -20.64 -13.01
CA ALA A 51 18.93 -21.06 -11.63
C ALA A 51 19.84 -20.22 -10.70
N GLN A 52 19.24 -19.60 -9.70
CA GLN A 52 19.91 -18.72 -8.75
C GLN A 52 19.42 -19.01 -7.32
N PRO A 53 20.22 -18.72 -6.28
CA PRO A 53 19.75 -18.75 -4.90
C PRO A 53 18.50 -17.90 -4.70
N LEU A 54 17.64 -18.27 -3.76
CA LEU A 54 16.55 -17.38 -3.34
C LEU A 54 17.16 -16.23 -2.54
N LYS A 55 16.94 -14.99 -2.99
CA LYS A 55 17.36 -13.76 -2.31
C LYS A 55 16.14 -12.94 -1.92
N LEU A 56 15.99 -12.63 -0.64
CA LEU A 56 14.85 -11.89 -0.10
C LEU A 56 15.33 -10.60 0.57
N HIS A 57 14.68 -9.49 0.25
CA HIS A 57 14.93 -8.20 0.90
C HIS A 57 14.41 -8.26 2.33
N GLY A 58 15.19 -7.75 3.28
CA GLY A 58 14.77 -7.56 4.66
C GLY A 58 15.60 -6.48 5.33
N ALA A 59 14.95 -5.53 6.01
CA ALA A 59 15.62 -4.39 6.63
C ALA A 59 15.12 -4.19 8.06
N GLU A 60 16.06 -4.02 9.00
CA GLU A 60 15.76 -3.77 10.42
C GLU A 60 14.88 -4.87 11.08
N LEU A 61 15.07 -6.11 10.65
CA LEU A 61 14.35 -7.29 11.14
C LEU A 61 15.23 -8.14 12.05
N ASN A 62 14.66 -8.63 13.15
CA ASN A 62 15.27 -9.71 13.91
C ASN A 62 14.70 -11.05 13.42
N LEU A 63 15.47 -11.75 12.59
CA LEU A 63 15.13 -13.07 12.05
C LEU A 63 15.29 -14.16 13.12
N THR A 64 14.25 -14.97 13.30
CA THR A 64 14.24 -16.03 14.32
C THR A 64 14.17 -17.43 13.73
N ARG A 65 13.52 -17.61 12.57
CA ARG A 65 13.37 -18.92 11.93
C ARG A 65 13.17 -18.81 10.42
N VAL A 66 13.75 -19.74 9.69
CA VAL A 66 13.52 -19.98 8.26
C VAL A 66 13.29 -21.47 8.07
N LEU A 67 12.14 -21.85 7.50
CA LEU A 67 11.79 -23.23 7.18
C LEU A 67 11.43 -23.36 5.71
N VAL A 68 11.89 -24.42 5.07
CA VAL A 68 11.42 -24.85 3.75
C VAL A 68 10.70 -26.18 3.93
N ASN A 69 9.44 -26.25 3.53
CA ASN A 69 8.57 -27.43 3.71
C ASN A 69 8.55 -27.98 5.15
N GLY A 70 8.67 -27.08 6.14
CA GLY A 70 8.68 -27.41 7.56
C GLY A 70 10.06 -27.75 8.14
N GLU A 71 11.09 -27.89 7.31
CA GLU A 71 12.46 -28.20 7.73
C GLU A 71 13.34 -26.96 7.80
N SER A 72 14.20 -26.87 8.81
CA SER A 72 15.14 -25.77 8.96
C SER A 72 16.19 -25.79 7.84
N VAL A 73 16.48 -24.63 7.26
CA VAL A 73 17.48 -24.48 6.21
C VAL A 73 18.61 -23.55 6.63
N SER A 74 19.80 -23.78 6.08
CA SER A 74 20.91 -22.82 6.16
C SER A 74 20.61 -21.60 5.31
N PHE A 75 20.99 -20.43 5.82
CA PHE A 75 20.89 -19.16 5.13
C PHE A 75 22.10 -18.29 5.48
N ARG A 76 22.32 -17.26 4.69
CA ARG A 76 23.31 -16.21 4.96
C ARG A 76 22.73 -14.84 4.64
N HIS A 77 23.37 -13.80 5.17
CA HIS A 77 23.08 -12.43 4.78
C HIS A 77 24.14 -11.93 3.81
N GLU A 78 23.71 -11.31 2.71
CA GLU A 78 24.57 -10.73 1.67
C GLU A 78 23.88 -9.48 1.13
N ASP A 79 24.59 -8.35 1.10
CA ASP A 79 24.10 -7.08 0.56
C ASP A 79 22.70 -6.66 1.09
N GLY A 80 22.46 -6.88 2.39
CA GLY A 80 21.16 -6.57 3.02
C GLY A 80 20.03 -7.53 2.66
N MET A 81 20.32 -8.67 2.03
CA MET A 81 19.35 -9.71 1.67
C MET A 81 19.58 -10.99 2.47
N LEU A 82 18.49 -11.72 2.71
CA LEU A 82 18.51 -13.12 3.16
C LEU A 82 18.69 -14.02 1.94
N VAL A 83 19.75 -14.83 1.92
CA VAL A 83 20.09 -15.72 0.83
C VAL A 83 19.98 -17.18 1.27
N ILE A 84 19.25 -17.99 0.50
CA ILE A 84 19.06 -19.43 0.73
C ILE A 84 19.61 -20.18 -0.48
N ASP A 85 20.89 -20.58 -0.39
CA ASP A 85 21.63 -21.21 -1.49
C ASP A 85 21.08 -22.60 -1.87
N SER A 86 20.53 -23.35 -0.91
CA SER A 86 19.96 -24.68 -1.15
C SER A 86 18.76 -24.67 -2.09
N LEU A 87 18.12 -23.52 -2.31
CA LEU A 87 16.98 -23.38 -3.23
C LEU A 87 17.40 -23.13 -4.69
N GLN A 88 18.68 -22.90 -4.99
CA GLN A 88 19.14 -22.70 -6.36
C GLN A 88 18.81 -23.90 -7.27
N GLY A 89 18.98 -25.11 -6.75
CA GLY A 89 18.73 -26.36 -7.48
C GLY A 89 17.33 -26.95 -7.29
N VAL A 90 16.39 -26.21 -6.69
CA VAL A 90 15.04 -26.74 -6.42
C VAL A 90 14.35 -27.09 -7.74
N PRO A 91 13.72 -28.28 -7.87
CA PRO A 91 13.00 -28.63 -9.08
C PRO A 91 11.82 -27.65 -9.32
N PRO A 92 11.37 -27.50 -10.58
CA PRO A 92 10.15 -26.76 -10.87
C PRO A 92 8.97 -27.33 -10.09
N GLY A 93 8.20 -26.45 -9.45
CA GLY A 93 7.06 -26.82 -8.63
C GLY A 93 6.93 -25.93 -7.39
N PRO A 94 5.77 -25.96 -6.73
CA PRO A 94 5.54 -25.17 -5.54
C PRO A 94 6.25 -25.76 -4.33
N PHE A 95 6.80 -24.90 -3.48
CA PHE A 95 7.28 -25.24 -2.14
C PHE A 95 6.87 -24.17 -1.13
N MET A 96 6.84 -24.54 0.15
CA MET A 96 6.47 -23.63 1.23
C MET A 96 7.71 -23.07 1.90
N LEU A 97 7.78 -21.75 2.01
CA LEU A 97 8.76 -21.03 2.82
C LEU A 97 8.05 -20.41 4.02
N GLU A 98 8.48 -20.73 5.24
CA GLU A 98 8.04 -20.05 6.46
C GLU A 98 9.20 -19.22 7.03
N ILE A 99 8.96 -17.93 7.22
CA ILE A 99 9.88 -16.99 7.87
C ILE A 99 9.22 -16.46 9.13
N ARG A 100 9.98 -16.44 10.23
CA ARG A 100 9.56 -15.79 11.48
C ARG A 100 10.55 -14.71 11.82
N ASN A 101 10.08 -13.48 11.96
CA ASN A 101 10.89 -12.36 12.38
C ASN A 101 10.13 -11.48 13.36
N THR A 102 10.86 -10.60 14.04
CA THR A 102 10.25 -9.51 14.80
C THR A 102 10.73 -8.16 14.26
N CYS A 103 9.88 -7.14 14.40
CA CYS A 103 10.20 -5.74 14.16
C CYS A 103 9.74 -4.91 15.37
N ALA A 104 10.20 -3.65 15.45
CA ALA A 104 9.89 -2.74 16.56
C ALA A 104 9.14 -1.49 16.07
N PRO A 105 7.82 -1.56 15.81
CA PRO A 105 7.03 -0.46 15.25
C PRO A 105 7.14 0.87 16.02
N GLU A 106 7.25 0.84 17.35
CA GLU A 106 7.36 2.04 18.19
C GLU A 106 8.64 2.84 17.95
N LYS A 107 9.69 2.18 17.43
CA LYS A 107 11.00 2.80 17.13
C LYS A 107 11.10 3.27 15.68
N ASN A 108 10.09 2.99 14.86
CA ASN A 108 10.13 3.24 13.43
C ASN A 108 9.70 4.68 13.10
N THR A 109 10.62 5.63 13.27
CA THR A 109 10.39 7.05 12.96
C THR A 109 10.44 7.36 11.45
N GLN A 110 10.82 6.39 10.62
CA GLN A 110 10.85 6.56 9.15
C GLN A 110 9.44 6.52 8.53
N LEU A 111 8.44 6.05 9.28
CA LEU A 111 7.06 5.84 8.81
C LEU A 111 7.01 4.99 7.52
N SER A 112 7.86 3.96 7.44
CA SER A 112 7.98 3.01 6.33
C SER A 112 8.03 1.58 6.85
N GLY A 113 7.25 0.67 6.27
CA GLY A 113 6.92 -0.63 6.85
C GLY A 113 5.82 -0.50 7.91
N LEU A 114 5.90 -1.31 8.97
CA LEU A 114 4.98 -1.24 10.11
C LEU A 114 5.50 -0.26 11.16
N TYR A 115 4.67 0.70 11.55
CA TYR A 115 5.02 1.73 12.54
C TYR A 115 3.83 2.08 13.43
N THR A 116 4.07 2.85 14.48
CA THR A 116 3.00 3.36 15.35
C THR A 116 2.77 4.87 15.16
N SER A 117 1.51 5.30 15.16
CA SER A 117 1.11 6.72 15.18
C SER A 117 -0.09 6.90 16.12
N GLY A 118 -0.02 7.88 17.02
CA GLY A 118 -1.10 8.18 17.98
C GLY A 118 -1.64 6.97 18.73
N GLY A 119 -0.78 6.04 19.11
CA GLY A 119 -1.13 4.83 19.86
C GLY A 119 -1.70 3.68 19.01
N GLY A 120 -1.85 3.83 17.70
CA GLY A 120 -2.26 2.76 16.76
C GLY A 120 -1.11 2.28 15.87
N PHE A 121 -1.32 1.14 15.18
CA PHE A 121 -0.41 0.61 14.16
C PHE A 121 -0.90 0.95 12.76
N PHE A 122 0.04 1.32 11.89
CA PHE A 122 -0.19 1.65 10.48
C PHE A 122 0.97 1.12 9.64
N THR A 123 0.73 1.02 8.34
CA THR A 123 1.76 0.60 7.38
C THR A 123 1.87 1.57 6.21
N GLN A 124 3.10 1.76 5.74
CA GLN A 124 3.38 2.38 4.44
C GLN A 124 4.41 1.52 3.72
N CYS A 125 4.01 0.88 2.62
CA CYS A 125 4.84 -0.11 1.94
C CYS A 125 5.42 0.40 0.62
N GLU A 126 4.88 1.46 0.02
CA GLU A 126 5.45 2.02 -1.21
C GLU A 126 6.66 2.93 -0.93
N ALA A 127 7.76 2.82 -1.69
CA ALA A 127 7.99 1.83 -2.76
C ALA A 127 8.52 0.48 -2.23
N GLU A 128 9.33 0.53 -1.18
CA GLU A 128 10.15 -0.60 -0.71
C GLU A 128 10.07 -0.76 0.81
N GLY A 129 8.90 -0.49 1.39
CA GLY A 129 8.66 -0.54 2.83
C GLY A 129 8.28 -1.92 3.36
N PHE A 130 7.78 -2.82 2.52
CA PHE A 130 7.32 -4.14 2.98
C PHE A 130 8.48 -5.01 3.50
N ARG A 131 9.70 -4.84 2.97
CA ARG A 131 10.93 -5.48 3.51
C ARG A 131 11.27 -5.08 4.95
N ARG A 132 10.64 -4.02 5.50
CA ARG A 132 10.75 -3.62 6.91
C ARG A 132 9.71 -4.31 7.80
N ILE A 133 8.87 -5.18 7.23
CA ILE A 133 7.85 -5.97 7.93
C ILE A 133 8.27 -7.44 8.01
N THR A 134 8.62 -8.03 6.87
CA THR A 134 9.13 -9.40 6.76
C THR A 134 10.03 -9.54 5.53
N TYR A 135 10.72 -10.67 5.40
CA TYR A 135 11.58 -10.93 4.24
C TYR A 135 10.73 -11.26 3.00
N PHE A 136 10.99 -10.57 1.88
CA PHE A 136 10.17 -10.71 0.67
C PHE A 136 10.95 -10.43 -0.63
N LEU A 137 10.40 -10.87 -1.76
CA LEU A 137 10.79 -10.35 -3.08
C LEU A 137 10.12 -8.99 -3.29
N ASP A 138 10.63 -7.97 -2.58
CA ASP A 138 10.00 -6.65 -2.46
C ASP A 138 10.20 -5.78 -3.73
N ARG A 139 9.51 -6.17 -4.80
CA ARG A 139 9.50 -5.58 -6.14
C ARG A 139 8.11 -5.73 -6.78
N PRO A 140 7.67 -4.80 -7.65
CA PRO A 140 6.25 -4.68 -8.02
C PRO A 140 5.76 -5.71 -9.06
N ASP A 141 6.65 -6.40 -9.77
CA ASP A 141 6.31 -7.53 -10.66
C ASP A 141 6.11 -8.87 -9.93
N VAL A 142 6.35 -8.94 -8.61
CA VAL A 142 6.03 -10.13 -7.81
C VAL A 142 4.65 -9.94 -7.17
N MET A 143 3.64 -10.53 -7.80
CA MET A 143 2.25 -10.46 -7.36
C MET A 143 1.82 -11.75 -6.66
N ALA A 144 1.23 -11.62 -5.47
CA ALA A 144 0.74 -12.75 -4.68
C ALA A 144 -0.68 -12.50 -4.13
N VAL A 145 -1.41 -13.58 -3.86
CA VAL A 145 -2.67 -13.56 -3.09
C VAL A 145 -2.34 -13.51 -1.59
N TYR A 146 -3.02 -12.66 -0.81
CA TYR A 146 -2.70 -12.46 0.61
C TYR A 146 -3.83 -12.93 1.51
N THR A 147 -3.46 -13.68 2.55
CA THR A 147 -4.29 -13.94 3.73
C THR A 147 -3.57 -13.39 4.95
N VAL A 148 -4.25 -12.58 5.76
CA VAL A 148 -3.62 -11.80 6.82
C VAL A 148 -4.40 -11.99 8.11
N THR A 149 -3.77 -12.50 9.15
CA THR A 149 -4.32 -12.65 10.49
C THR A 149 -3.67 -11.64 11.42
N LEU A 150 -4.48 -10.73 11.98
CA LEU A 150 -4.05 -9.73 12.94
C LEU A 150 -4.47 -10.16 14.33
N ARG A 151 -3.56 -10.10 15.30
CA ARG A 151 -3.83 -10.43 16.71
C ARG A 151 -3.35 -9.29 17.59
N ALA A 152 -4.21 -8.73 18.43
CA ALA A 152 -3.89 -7.55 19.24
C ALA A 152 -4.66 -7.52 20.56
N SER A 153 -4.32 -6.59 21.45
CA SER A 153 -5.15 -6.27 22.62
C SER A 153 -6.50 -5.69 22.17
N LYS A 154 -7.62 -6.27 22.62
CA LYS A 154 -8.97 -5.84 22.21
C LYS A 154 -9.32 -4.46 22.74
N VAL A 155 -8.79 -4.09 23.90
CA VAL A 155 -9.03 -2.79 24.54
C VAL A 155 -8.25 -1.68 23.84
N ALA A 156 -6.97 -1.92 23.53
CA ALA A 156 -6.12 -0.90 22.90
C ALA A 156 -6.37 -0.78 21.39
N TYR A 157 -6.75 -1.88 20.72
CA TYR A 157 -6.86 -1.95 19.26
C TYR A 157 -8.19 -2.61 18.84
N PRO A 158 -9.35 -2.06 19.21
CA PRO A 158 -10.65 -2.69 18.93
C PRO A 158 -10.95 -2.85 17.43
N VAL A 159 -10.27 -2.10 16.56
CA VAL A 159 -10.40 -2.18 15.10
C VAL A 159 -9.12 -2.78 14.50
N LEU A 160 -9.24 -3.90 13.77
CA LEU A 160 -8.17 -4.58 13.05
C LEU A 160 -8.51 -4.71 11.56
N LEU A 161 -7.78 -4.01 10.69
CA LEU A 161 -8.04 -3.94 9.25
C LEU A 161 -6.82 -4.39 8.45
N SER A 162 -7.07 -5.08 7.35
CA SER A 162 -6.10 -5.40 6.31
C SER A 162 -6.80 -5.37 4.95
N ASN A 163 -6.05 -5.52 3.85
CA ASN A 163 -6.63 -5.61 2.50
C ASN A 163 -7.68 -6.73 2.36
N GLY A 164 -8.64 -6.54 1.45
CA GLY A 164 -9.59 -7.58 1.04
C GLY A 164 -10.82 -7.71 1.93
N ASN A 165 -11.29 -8.95 2.11
CA ASN A 165 -12.52 -9.28 2.81
C ASN A 165 -12.22 -9.84 4.20
N LEU A 166 -12.98 -9.39 5.21
CA LEU A 166 -12.95 -9.97 6.55
C LEU A 166 -13.62 -11.35 6.51
N VAL A 167 -12.85 -12.41 6.72
CA VAL A 167 -13.33 -13.80 6.62
C VAL A 167 -13.53 -14.47 7.96
N GLU A 168 -12.85 -14.00 9.02
CA GLU A 168 -12.96 -14.55 10.37
C GLU A 168 -12.59 -13.49 11.40
N GLN A 169 -13.23 -13.49 12.56
CA GLN A 169 -12.83 -12.68 13.71
C GLN A 169 -13.31 -13.36 14.99
N GLY A 170 -12.61 -13.12 16.10
CA GLY A 170 -12.97 -13.72 17.37
C GLY A 170 -12.11 -13.27 18.53
N ASP A 171 -12.51 -13.69 19.72
CA ASP A 171 -11.75 -13.45 20.94
C ASP A 171 -10.58 -14.43 21.09
N LEU A 172 -9.52 -13.96 21.74
CA LEU A 172 -8.36 -14.74 22.15
C LEU A 172 -8.20 -14.62 23.67
N ASP A 173 -7.41 -15.52 24.25
CA ASP A 173 -7.07 -15.46 25.67
C ASP A 173 -6.42 -14.12 26.06
N ASN A 174 -6.46 -13.80 27.36
CA ASN A 174 -5.81 -12.63 27.96
C ASN A 174 -6.30 -11.28 27.40
N GLY A 175 -7.58 -11.16 27.07
CA GLY A 175 -8.19 -9.90 26.62
C GLY A 175 -7.77 -9.48 25.21
N ARG A 176 -7.30 -10.42 24.40
CA ARG A 176 -6.91 -10.21 23.00
C ARG A 176 -8.03 -10.64 22.07
N HIS A 177 -7.90 -10.28 20.80
CA HIS A 177 -8.79 -10.72 19.73
C HIS A 177 -8.01 -10.85 18.42
N PHE A 178 -8.66 -11.40 17.40
CA PHE A 178 -8.11 -11.47 16.07
C PHE A 178 -9.11 -11.10 14.97
N ALA A 179 -8.57 -10.72 13.82
CA ALA A 179 -9.29 -10.57 12.57
C ALA A 179 -8.45 -11.18 11.44
N LYS A 180 -9.08 -12.01 10.62
CA LYS A 180 -8.48 -12.64 9.44
C LYS A 180 -9.09 -12.07 8.19
N TRP A 181 -8.23 -11.61 7.30
CA TRP A 181 -8.56 -10.96 6.05
C TRP A 181 -8.03 -11.78 4.88
N HIS A 182 -8.80 -11.82 3.79
CA HIS A 182 -8.41 -12.48 2.55
C HIS A 182 -8.62 -11.54 1.37
N ASP A 183 -7.55 -11.23 0.67
CA ASP A 183 -7.60 -10.48 -0.60
C ASP A 183 -7.45 -11.46 -1.77
N PRO A 184 -8.52 -11.69 -2.56
CA PRO A 184 -8.50 -12.68 -3.62
C PRO A 184 -7.72 -12.23 -4.86
N PHE A 185 -7.34 -10.95 -4.95
CA PHE A 185 -6.63 -10.43 -6.11
C PHE A 185 -5.12 -10.46 -5.87
N PRO A 186 -4.33 -11.07 -6.78
CA PRO A 186 -2.89 -10.99 -6.71
C PRO A 186 -2.44 -9.52 -6.75
N LYS A 187 -1.54 -9.15 -5.84
CA LYS A 187 -0.97 -7.79 -5.77
C LYS A 187 0.50 -7.81 -5.34
N PRO A 188 1.29 -6.80 -5.71
CA PRO A 188 2.63 -6.62 -5.17
C PRO A 188 2.62 -6.21 -3.69
N SER A 189 3.76 -6.41 -3.05
CA SER A 189 3.96 -6.13 -1.61
C SER A 189 3.75 -4.65 -1.23
N TYR A 190 4.00 -3.71 -2.15
CA TYR A 190 3.82 -2.28 -1.86
C TYR A 190 2.36 -1.88 -1.61
N LEU A 191 1.39 -2.69 -2.05
CA LEU A 191 -0.05 -2.47 -1.83
C LEU A 191 -0.60 -3.14 -0.57
N PHE A 192 0.26 -3.79 0.22
CA PHE A 192 -0.11 -4.36 1.51
C PHE A 192 -0.40 -3.24 2.52
N ALA A 193 -1.52 -3.38 3.24
CA ALA A 193 -1.84 -2.53 4.37
C ALA A 193 -2.34 -3.29 5.59
N LEU A 194 -1.99 -2.77 6.77
CA LEU A 194 -2.47 -3.18 8.07
C LEU A 194 -2.75 -1.94 8.91
N VAL A 195 -3.92 -1.91 9.55
CA VAL A 195 -4.27 -0.91 10.57
C VAL A 195 -4.79 -1.61 11.82
N ALA A 196 -4.30 -1.20 12.99
CA ALA A 196 -4.83 -1.65 14.28
C ALA A 196 -4.88 -0.48 15.27
N ALA A 197 -6.08 -0.03 15.66
CA ALA A 197 -6.26 1.19 16.47
C ALA A 197 -7.66 1.29 17.11
N ASP A 198 -7.86 2.22 18.04
CA ASP A 198 -9.20 2.66 18.49
C ASP A 198 -9.76 3.70 17.51
N LEU A 199 -10.55 3.21 16.56
CA LEU A 199 -11.15 4.01 15.50
C LEU A 199 -12.67 3.87 15.50
N VAL A 200 -13.33 4.89 14.97
CA VAL A 200 -14.76 4.88 14.63
C VAL A 200 -14.91 5.06 13.13
N ALA A 201 -16.00 4.56 12.55
CA ALA A 201 -16.22 4.62 11.11
C ALA A 201 -17.55 5.28 10.74
N ARG A 202 -17.52 6.12 9.70
CA ARG A 202 -18.69 6.44 8.90
C ARG A 202 -18.83 5.33 7.86
N GLU A 203 -20.00 4.71 7.79
CA GLU A 203 -20.29 3.62 6.85
C GLU A 203 -21.48 3.99 5.96
N GLN A 204 -21.35 3.74 4.67
CA GLN A 204 -22.43 3.90 3.70
C GLN A 204 -22.40 2.77 2.66
N TRP A 205 -23.55 2.46 2.08
CA TRP A 205 -23.67 1.52 0.98
C TRP A 205 -23.89 2.27 -0.32
N VAL A 206 -23.17 1.88 -1.37
CA VAL A 206 -23.39 2.37 -2.73
C VAL A 206 -23.79 1.21 -3.63
N ARG A 207 -24.86 1.38 -4.41
CA ARG A 207 -25.22 0.45 -5.48
C ARG A 207 -24.58 0.92 -6.79
N THR A 208 -23.65 0.15 -7.31
CA THR A 208 -23.00 0.45 -8.60
C THR A 208 -23.98 0.25 -9.75
N ARG A 209 -23.70 0.84 -10.93
CA ARG A 209 -24.48 0.64 -12.15
C ARG A 209 -24.47 -0.82 -12.61
N SER A 210 -23.47 -1.58 -12.22
CA SER A 210 -23.41 -3.05 -12.36
C SER A 210 -24.45 -3.81 -11.52
N GLY A 211 -25.16 -3.11 -10.63
CA GLY A 211 -26.23 -3.67 -9.78
C GLY A 211 -25.74 -4.31 -8.49
N LYS A 212 -24.46 -4.18 -8.15
CA LYS A 212 -23.86 -4.70 -6.92
C LYS A 212 -23.82 -3.62 -5.84
N ASP A 213 -24.10 -4.01 -4.61
CA ASP A 213 -23.96 -3.15 -3.45
C ASP A 213 -22.55 -3.29 -2.87
N HIS A 214 -21.91 -2.16 -2.57
CA HIS A 214 -20.57 -2.10 -2.00
C HIS A 214 -20.59 -1.31 -0.70
N ARG A 215 -19.82 -1.77 0.28
CA ARG A 215 -19.70 -1.10 1.58
C ARG A 215 -18.53 -0.14 1.59
N LEU A 216 -18.81 1.14 1.74
CA LEU A 216 -17.79 2.20 1.85
C LEU A 216 -17.63 2.62 3.29
N GLN A 217 -16.38 2.77 3.74
CA GLN A 217 -16.08 3.05 5.14
C GLN A 217 -14.96 4.08 5.26
N VAL A 218 -15.16 5.10 6.09
CA VAL A 218 -14.13 6.10 6.45
C VAL A 218 -13.88 6.00 7.94
N TYR A 219 -12.71 5.48 8.31
CA TYR A 219 -12.24 5.27 9.67
C TYR A 219 -11.40 6.45 10.14
N VAL A 220 -11.70 6.95 11.34
CA VAL A 220 -11.03 8.09 11.98
C VAL A 220 -10.93 7.88 13.49
N ARG A 221 -10.13 8.69 14.16
CA ARG A 221 -10.09 8.73 15.64
C ARG A 221 -11.44 9.19 16.19
N ARG A 222 -11.75 8.77 17.41
CA ARG A 222 -12.92 9.27 18.14
C ARG A 222 -12.87 10.80 18.23
N GLY A 223 -13.99 11.45 17.91
CA GLY A 223 -14.11 12.92 17.91
C GLY A 223 -13.93 13.58 16.54
N ASP A 224 -13.52 12.84 15.50
CA ASP A 224 -13.37 13.36 14.13
C ASP A 224 -14.46 12.86 13.17
N LEU A 225 -15.42 12.05 13.65
CA LEU A 225 -16.42 11.39 12.80
C LEU A 225 -17.32 12.37 12.04
N ASP A 226 -17.63 13.52 12.65
CA ASP A 226 -18.41 14.60 12.06
C ASP A 226 -17.70 15.28 10.87
N LYS A 227 -16.37 15.16 10.78
CA LYS A 227 -15.53 15.75 9.72
C LYS A 227 -15.35 14.85 8.49
N THR A 228 -15.97 13.68 8.46
CA THR A 228 -15.76 12.65 7.41
C THR A 228 -16.76 12.68 6.27
N GLU A 229 -17.76 13.57 6.33
CA GLU A 229 -18.85 13.60 5.35
C GLU A 229 -18.37 13.85 3.94
N HIS A 230 -17.52 14.87 3.78
CA HIS A 230 -17.02 15.24 2.47
C HIS A 230 -16.15 14.15 1.84
N ALA A 231 -15.30 13.50 2.62
CA ALA A 231 -14.50 12.36 2.15
C ALA A 231 -15.39 11.17 1.71
N MET A 232 -16.45 10.86 2.46
CA MET A 232 -17.40 9.81 2.08
C MET A 232 -18.13 10.15 0.78
N ASN A 233 -18.62 11.38 0.64
CA ASN A 233 -19.30 11.83 -0.58
C ASN A 233 -18.35 11.82 -1.79
N SER A 234 -17.10 12.24 -1.61
CA SER A 234 -16.05 12.19 -2.63
C SER A 234 -15.77 10.76 -3.09
N LEU A 235 -15.70 9.81 -2.14
CA LEU A 235 -15.52 8.39 -2.46
C LEU A 235 -16.70 7.83 -3.27
N ILE A 236 -17.94 8.16 -2.89
CA ILE A 236 -19.14 7.77 -3.65
C ILE A 236 -19.10 8.36 -5.06
N ALA A 237 -18.77 9.65 -5.19
CA ALA A 237 -18.66 10.32 -6.47
C ALA A 237 -17.59 9.68 -7.36
N SER A 238 -16.44 9.31 -6.78
CA SER A 238 -15.33 8.65 -7.49
C SER A 238 -15.75 7.28 -8.04
N VAL A 239 -16.45 6.47 -7.23
CA VAL A 239 -17.01 5.18 -7.65
C VAL A 239 -17.97 5.34 -8.82
N VAL A 240 -18.93 6.26 -8.68
CA VAL A 240 -19.95 6.50 -9.72
C VAL A 240 -19.33 7.04 -11.00
N TRP A 241 -18.35 7.94 -10.86
CA TRP A 241 -17.71 8.59 -11.99
C TRP A 241 -16.84 7.62 -12.80
N ASP A 242 -16.01 6.79 -12.17
CA ASP A 242 -15.12 5.88 -12.91
C ASP A 242 -15.91 4.80 -13.67
N GLU A 243 -17.00 4.31 -13.06
CA GLU A 243 -17.94 3.40 -13.72
C GLU A 243 -18.67 4.09 -14.89
N ALA A 244 -19.02 5.37 -14.75
CA ALA A 244 -19.68 6.13 -15.80
C ALA A 244 -18.75 6.46 -16.97
N ARG A 245 -17.57 7.00 -16.66
CA ARG A 245 -16.58 7.58 -17.58
C ARG A 245 -15.75 6.50 -18.25
N PHE A 246 -15.17 5.59 -17.46
CA PHE A 246 -14.21 4.59 -17.94
C PHE A 246 -14.73 3.14 -17.92
N LYS A 247 -15.95 2.91 -17.40
CA LYS A 247 -16.56 1.56 -17.28
C LYS A 247 -15.78 0.65 -16.33
N LEU A 248 -15.22 1.24 -15.29
CA LEU A 248 -14.38 0.57 -14.32
C LEU A 248 -15.16 0.40 -13.00
N PRO A 249 -15.79 -0.76 -12.74
CA PRO A 249 -16.51 -0.99 -11.50
C PRO A 249 -15.55 -1.23 -10.32
N LEU A 250 -16.04 -0.97 -9.10
CA LEU A 250 -15.38 -1.45 -7.89
C LEU A 250 -15.41 -2.99 -7.86
N ASP A 251 -14.25 -3.62 -7.66
CA ASP A 251 -14.06 -5.07 -7.72
C ASP A 251 -14.05 -5.77 -6.36
N LEU A 252 -14.07 -5.00 -5.26
CA LEU A 252 -14.13 -5.49 -3.89
C LEU A 252 -15.53 -5.30 -3.29
N GLU A 253 -15.91 -6.15 -2.33
CA GLU A 253 -17.19 -6.03 -1.60
C GLU A 253 -17.23 -4.77 -0.71
N ARG A 254 -16.05 -4.27 -0.34
CA ARG A 254 -15.86 -3.10 0.52
C ARG A 254 -14.68 -2.25 0.06
N PHE A 255 -14.71 -0.98 0.45
CA PHE A 255 -13.60 -0.06 0.27
C PHE A 255 -13.45 0.77 1.54
N MET A 256 -12.24 0.78 2.11
CA MET A 256 -11.96 1.43 3.40
C MET A 256 -10.94 2.54 3.20
N ILE A 257 -11.23 3.70 3.80
CA ILE A 257 -10.28 4.79 3.99
C ILE A 257 -9.98 4.89 5.48
N VAL A 258 -8.71 5.01 5.85
CA VAL A 258 -8.28 5.28 7.22
C VAL A 258 -7.50 6.58 7.26
N ALA A 259 -7.89 7.52 8.13
CA ALA A 259 -7.14 8.74 8.36
C ALA A 259 -6.13 8.59 9.51
N VAL A 260 -4.88 8.99 9.28
CA VAL A 260 -3.80 9.00 10.27
C VAL A 260 -3.08 10.34 10.29
N GLY A 261 -2.62 10.77 11.46
CA GLY A 261 -1.95 12.07 11.63
C GLY A 261 -0.51 12.08 11.13
N ASP A 262 0.25 11.00 11.39
CA ASP A 262 1.64 10.87 10.97
C ASP A 262 1.71 10.01 9.69
N PHE A 263 1.86 10.68 8.54
CA PHE A 263 1.97 10.08 7.22
C PHE A 263 2.88 10.93 6.34
N ASN A 264 3.93 10.32 5.76
CA ASN A 264 4.90 11.05 4.91
C ASN A 264 4.27 11.57 3.62
N MET A 265 3.36 10.79 3.03
CA MET A 265 2.65 11.13 1.80
C MET A 265 1.29 11.78 2.09
N GLY A 266 0.58 12.19 1.04
CA GLY A 266 -0.80 12.64 1.16
C GLY A 266 -1.76 11.49 1.46
N ALA A 267 -1.66 10.42 0.67
CA ALA A 267 -2.41 9.19 0.84
C ALA A 267 -1.65 8.03 0.17
N MET A 268 -2.22 6.83 0.22
CA MET A 268 -1.63 5.60 -0.33
C MET A 268 -2.73 4.63 -0.78
N GLU A 269 -2.57 4.05 -1.96
CA GLU A 269 -3.61 3.33 -2.69
C GLU A 269 -3.82 1.86 -2.28
N ASN A 270 -3.42 1.48 -1.07
CA ASN A 270 -3.38 0.07 -0.65
C ASN A 270 -4.73 -0.61 -0.95
N LYS A 271 -4.70 -1.75 -1.65
CA LYS A 271 -5.89 -2.36 -2.25
C LYS A 271 -7.03 -2.56 -1.24
N GLY A 272 -8.09 -1.76 -1.37
CA GLY A 272 -9.28 -1.82 -0.51
C GLY A 272 -9.13 -1.25 0.91
N LEU A 273 -7.95 -0.76 1.29
CA LEU A 273 -7.63 -0.16 2.58
C LEU A 273 -6.69 1.04 2.40
N ASN A 274 -7.19 2.08 1.77
CA ASN A 274 -6.39 3.28 1.55
C ASN A 274 -6.10 3.99 2.88
N ILE A 275 -4.87 4.49 3.03
CA ILE A 275 -4.44 5.19 4.24
C ILE A 275 -4.11 6.63 3.84
N PHE A 276 -4.71 7.58 4.54
CA PHE A 276 -4.63 9.00 4.20
C PHE A 276 -4.05 9.79 5.38
N ASN A 277 -3.29 10.83 5.05
CA ASN A 277 -3.05 11.92 5.99
C ASN A 277 -4.40 12.59 6.35
N THR A 278 -4.63 12.92 7.62
CA THR A 278 -5.87 13.58 8.07
C THR A 278 -6.21 14.85 7.28
N LYS A 279 -5.20 15.56 6.76
CA LYS A 279 -5.38 16.72 5.87
C LYS A 279 -6.28 16.44 4.66
N PHE A 280 -6.24 15.22 4.12
CA PHE A 280 -6.99 14.83 2.93
C PHE A 280 -8.24 13.99 3.25
N VAL A 281 -8.72 14.04 4.50
CA VAL A 281 -9.98 13.37 4.91
C VAL A 281 -10.87 14.28 5.75
N LEU A 282 -10.30 15.00 6.71
CA LEU A 282 -11.07 15.72 7.73
C LEU A 282 -11.41 17.14 7.24
N ALA A 283 -12.69 17.43 7.05
CA ALA A 283 -13.17 18.78 6.78
C ALA A 283 -14.46 19.10 7.53
N ASN A 284 -14.54 20.33 8.04
CA ASN A 284 -15.80 20.94 8.45
C ASN A 284 -15.82 22.42 8.04
N PRO A 285 -17.01 23.04 7.88
CA PRO A 285 -17.11 24.43 7.42
C PRO A 285 -16.50 25.48 8.37
N ALA A 286 -16.24 25.10 9.63
CA ALA A 286 -15.65 26.00 10.62
C ALA A 286 -14.11 26.00 10.58
N THR A 287 -13.48 24.96 10.01
CA THR A 287 -12.02 24.77 10.06
C THR A 287 -11.36 24.53 8.70
N ALA A 288 -12.12 24.14 7.67
CA ALA A 288 -11.59 23.82 6.34
C ALA A 288 -11.98 24.89 5.32
N THR A 289 -11.04 25.23 4.43
CA THR A 289 -11.24 26.17 3.32
C THR A 289 -11.81 25.46 2.09
N ASP A 290 -12.33 26.22 1.12
CA ASP A 290 -12.78 25.65 -0.16
C ASP A 290 -11.66 24.86 -0.86
N ALA A 291 -10.41 25.32 -0.73
CA ALA A 291 -9.25 24.61 -1.27
C ALA A 291 -9.02 23.25 -0.58
N ASP A 292 -9.28 23.15 0.74
CA ASP A 292 -9.20 21.88 1.46
C ASP A 292 -10.30 20.92 1.00
N TYR A 293 -11.53 21.40 0.79
CA TYR A 293 -12.63 20.59 0.25
C TYR A 293 -12.29 20.06 -1.15
N ILE A 294 -11.76 20.90 -2.04
CA ILE A 294 -11.32 20.49 -3.39
C ILE A 294 -10.17 19.47 -3.31
N ALA A 295 -9.20 19.70 -2.42
CA ALA A 295 -8.07 18.79 -2.25
C ALA A 295 -8.49 17.42 -1.72
N ILE A 296 -9.45 17.37 -0.79
CA ILE A 296 -10.01 16.10 -0.30
C ILE A 296 -10.73 15.36 -1.44
N GLU A 297 -11.55 16.05 -2.23
CA GLU A 297 -12.26 15.43 -3.36
C GLU A 297 -11.27 14.83 -4.38
N SER A 298 -10.26 15.61 -4.75
CA SER A 298 -9.23 15.22 -5.70
C SER A 298 -8.39 14.05 -5.20
N VAL A 299 -7.87 14.11 -3.97
CA VAL A 299 -7.03 13.01 -3.44
C VAL A 299 -7.86 11.76 -3.18
N VAL A 300 -9.09 11.86 -2.66
CA VAL A 300 -9.97 10.68 -2.53
C VAL A 300 -10.25 10.03 -3.89
N GLY A 301 -10.48 10.84 -4.93
CA GLY A 301 -10.64 10.36 -6.30
C GLY A 301 -9.38 9.67 -6.83
N HIS A 302 -8.23 10.34 -6.74
CA HIS A 302 -6.92 9.83 -7.15
C HIS A 302 -6.65 8.43 -6.57
N GLU A 303 -6.77 8.29 -5.25
CA GLU A 303 -6.54 7.05 -4.52
C GLU A 303 -7.54 5.94 -4.88
N TYR A 304 -8.80 6.30 -5.17
CA TYR A 304 -9.79 5.35 -5.68
C TYR A 304 -9.44 4.89 -7.10
N PHE A 305 -9.02 5.81 -7.98
CA PHE A 305 -8.73 5.51 -9.38
C PHE A 305 -7.55 4.57 -9.56
N HIS A 306 -6.57 4.62 -8.65
CA HIS A 306 -5.48 3.64 -8.57
C HIS A 306 -5.96 2.19 -8.41
N ASN A 307 -7.18 1.95 -7.92
CA ASN A 307 -7.77 0.61 -7.85
C ASN A 307 -7.70 -0.13 -9.20
N TRP A 308 -7.74 0.62 -10.32
CA TRP A 308 -7.49 0.11 -11.66
C TRP A 308 -6.09 0.47 -12.19
N THR A 309 -5.72 1.76 -12.16
CA THR A 309 -4.48 2.29 -12.74
C THR A 309 -3.35 2.35 -11.70
N GLY A 310 -2.89 1.18 -11.26
CA GLY A 310 -1.87 1.02 -10.21
C GLY A 310 -1.99 -0.32 -9.51
N ASN A 311 -3.24 -0.75 -9.23
CA ASN A 311 -3.49 -1.97 -8.49
C ASN A 311 -3.81 -3.16 -9.39
N ARG A 312 -4.88 -3.06 -10.19
CA ARG A 312 -5.26 -4.15 -11.13
C ARG A 312 -4.28 -4.29 -12.28
N ILE A 313 -3.77 -3.16 -12.76
CA ILE A 313 -2.63 -3.10 -13.67
C ILE A 313 -1.54 -2.33 -12.92
N THR A 314 -0.49 -3.03 -12.51
CA THR A 314 0.61 -2.47 -11.71
C THR A 314 1.90 -2.32 -12.52
N CYS A 315 2.92 -1.73 -11.90
CA CYS A 315 4.22 -1.50 -12.50
C CYS A 315 5.05 -2.78 -12.54
N ARG A 316 5.81 -3.00 -13.62
CA ARG A 316 6.79 -4.10 -13.68
C ARG A 316 8.02 -3.82 -12.80
N ASP A 317 8.44 -2.57 -12.79
CA ASP A 317 9.57 -2.05 -12.01
C ASP A 317 9.31 -0.58 -11.73
N TRP A 318 10.05 -0.01 -10.77
CA TRP A 318 9.83 1.35 -10.31
C TRP A 318 10.17 2.44 -11.33
N PHE A 319 10.91 2.12 -12.40
CA PHE A 319 11.08 3.07 -13.51
C PHE A 319 9.76 3.34 -14.23
N GLN A 320 8.78 2.44 -14.12
CA GLN A 320 7.46 2.62 -14.70
C GLN A 320 6.50 3.43 -13.81
N LEU A 321 6.97 4.08 -12.74
CA LEU A 321 6.08 4.79 -11.78
C LEU A 321 5.07 5.72 -12.47
N SER A 322 5.50 6.50 -13.46
CA SER A 322 4.61 7.39 -14.22
C SER A 322 3.51 6.68 -15.01
N LEU A 323 3.58 5.35 -15.22
CA LEU A 323 2.48 4.57 -15.78
C LEU A 323 1.26 4.61 -14.88
N LYS A 324 1.44 4.45 -13.57
CA LYS A 324 0.34 4.56 -12.60
C LYS A 324 0.12 6.01 -12.22
N GLU A 325 1.16 6.74 -11.85
CA GLU A 325 1.03 8.11 -11.33
C GLU A 325 0.53 9.08 -12.38
N GLY A 326 1.18 9.14 -13.54
CA GLY A 326 0.79 10.08 -14.60
C GLY A 326 -0.62 9.82 -15.13
N LEU A 327 -1.01 8.54 -15.26
CA LEU A 327 -2.35 8.17 -15.69
C LEU A 327 -3.41 8.45 -14.62
N THR A 328 -3.11 8.19 -13.34
CA THR A 328 -4.06 8.43 -12.25
C THR A 328 -4.21 9.93 -11.95
N VAL A 329 -3.13 10.72 -12.00
CA VAL A 329 -3.22 12.19 -11.96
C VAL A 329 -4.10 12.71 -13.08
N PHE A 330 -3.95 12.21 -14.31
CA PHE A 330 -4.85 12.60 -15.41
C PHE A 330 -6.32 12.23 -15.13
N ARG A 331 -6.59 11.03 -14.60
CA ARG A 331 -7.94 10.59 -14.23
C ARG A 331 -8.55 11.48 -13.15
N ASP A 332 -7.79 11.83 -12.12
CA ASP A 332 -8.19 12.80 -11.09
C ASP A 332 -8.48 14.19 -11.67
N GLN A 333 -7.62 14.71 -12.56
CA GLN A 333 -7.86 16.00 -13.20
C GLN A 333 -9.17 16.01 -13.99
N GLU A 334 -9.46 14.94 -14.75
CA GLU A 334 -10.72 14.79 -15.47
C GLU A 334 -11.93 14.69 -14.52
N PHE A 335 -11.79 13.95 -13.42
CA PHE A 335 -12.81 13.82 -12.38
C PHE A 335 -13.11 15.17 -11.73
N SER A 336 -12.09 15.84 -11.20
CA SER A 336 -12.18 17.16 -10.57
C SER A 336 -12.82 18.20 -11.51
N MET A 337 -12.45 18.16 -12.80
CA MET A 337 -13.07 19.03 -13.80
C MET A 337 -14.57 18.70 -14.01
N ASP A 338 -14.96 17.42 -14.05
CA ASP A 338 -16.37 17.06 -14.17
C ASP A 338 -17.18 17.43 -12.90
N MET A 339 -16.60 17.28 -11.70
CA MET A 339 -17.24 17.65 -10.43
C MET A 339 -17.43 19.16 -10.27
N ALA A 340 -16.57 19.97 -10.88
CA ALA A 340 -16.65 21.42 -10.85
C ALA A 340 -17.97 21.99 -11.45
N GLY A 341 -18.73 21.20 -12.22
CA GLY A 341 -20.13 21.47 -12.56
C GLY A 341 -20.41 22.62 -13.55
N SER A 342 -19.41 23.44 -13.89
CA SER A 342 -19.53 24.54 -14.86
C SER A 342 -18.32 24.65 -15.78
N ALA A 343 -18.52 25.20 -16.99
CA ALA A 343 -17.43 25.39 -17.95
C ALA A 343 -16.33 26.32 -17.42
N SER A 344 -16.70 27.36 -16.66
CA SER A 344 -15.75 28.25 -15.98
C SER A 344 -14.96 27.53 -14.91
N ALA A 345 -15.60 26.73 -14.06
CA ALA A 345 -14.90 26.03 -12.98
C ALA A 345 -14.00 24.89 -13.52
N ARG A 346 -14.40 24.22 -14.61
CA ARG A 346 -13.51 23.36 -15.40
C ARG A 346 -12.24 24.08 -15.85
N ALA A 347 -12.39 25.29 -16.40
CA ALA A 347 -11.26 26.09 -16.85
C ALA A 347 -10.35 26.50 -15.67
N VAL A 348 -10.91 26.83 -14.50
CA VAL A 348 -10.14 27.13 -13.29
C VAL A 348 -9.27 25.95 -12.88
N LYS A 349 -9.82 24.74 -12.77
CA LYS A 349 -9.03 23.54 -12.43
C LYS A 349 -7.85 23.36 -13.39
N ARG A 350 -8.10 23.49 -14.70
CA ARG A 350 -7.04 23.35 -15.70
C ARG A 350 -5.98 24.45 -15.60
N ILE A 351 -6.39 25.69 -15.32
CA ILE A 351 -5.47 26.82 -15.09
C ILE A 351 -4.57 26.51 -13.90
N ASP A 352 -5.12 26.04 -12.78
CA ASP A 352 -4.35 25.73 -11.58
C ASP A 352 -3.33 24.61 -11.84
N ASP A 353 -3.72 23.55 -12.57
CA ASP A 353 -2.80 22.48 -12.97
C ASP A 353 -1.63 23.00 -13.85
N VAL A 354 -1.91 23.90 -14.80
CA VAL A 354 -0.87 24.53 -15.63
C VAL A 354 0.03 25.43 -14.77
N ARG A 355 -0.51 26.13 -13.77
CA ARG A 355 0.29 26.97 -12.88
C ARG A 355 1.27 26.13 -12.08
N VAL A 356 0.82 25.02 -11.47
CA VAL A 356 1.70 24.10 -10.73
C VAL A 356 2.79 23.55 -11.64
N LEU A 357 2.44 23.06 -12.84
CA LEU A 357 3.41 22.55 -13.81
C LEU A 357 4.50 23.59 -14.16
N ARG A 358 4.09 24.82 -14.49
CA ARG A 358 5.02 25.89 -14.88
C ARG A 358 5.88 26.42 -13.73
N GLN A 359 5.38 26.36 -12.49
CA GLN A 359 6.10 26.87 -11.32
C GLN A 359 7.05 25.83 -10.73
N ALA A 360 6.58 24.60 -10.54
CA ALA A 360 7.34 23.53 -9.91
C ALA A 360 8.06 22.64 -10.94
N GLN A 361 7.30 22.00 -11.84
CA GLN A 361 7.85 20.97 -12.73
C GLN A 361 8.85 21.54 -13.75
N PHE A 362 8.60 22.71 -14.34
CA PHE A 362 9.57 23.34 -15.26
C PHE A 362 10.88 23.70 -14.57
N SER A 363 10.83 24.06 -13.28
CA SER A 363 12.02 24.36 -12.50
C SER A 363 12.84 23.10 -12.22
N GLU A 364 12.17 21.98 -11.94
CA GLU A 364 12.83 20.67 -11.76
C GLU A 364 13.46 20.16 -13.05
N ASP A 365 12.75 20.26 -14.17
CA ASP A 365 13.19 19.78 -15.50
C ASP A 365 14.32 20.63 -16.10
N ALA A 366 14.54 21.83 -15.57
CA ALA A 366 15.70 22.66 -15.88
C ALA A 366 16.81 22.57 -14.81
N GLY A 367 16.59 21.78 -13.75
CA GLY A 367 17.47 21.68 -12.58
C GLY A 367 18.39 20.46 -12.60
N PRO A 368 19.24 20.30 -11.56
CA PRO A 368 20.15 19.15 -11.43
C PRO A 368 19.45 17.80 -11.27
N MET A 369 18.17 17.83 -10.89
CA MET A 369 17.32 16.64 -10.73
C MET A 369 16.49 16.33 -11.99
N ALA A 370 16.73 17.02 -13.12
CA ALA A 370 15.98 16.80 -14.35
C ALA A 370 16.05 15.32 -14.79
N HIS A 371 14.89 14.75 -15.07
CA HIS A 371 14.75 13.35 -15.48
C HIS A 371 13.52 13.20 -16.40
N PRO A 372 13.56 12.27 -17.38
CA PRO A 372 12.36 11.93 -18.13
C PRO A 372 11.31 11.31 -17.19
N VAL A 373 10.03 11.45 -17.52
CA VAL A 373 8.90 10.83 -16.77
C VAL A 373 9.06 9.32 -16.53
N ARG A 374 9.87 8.65 -17.35
CA ARG A 374 10.36 7.30 -17.14
C ARG A 374 11.89 7.35 -16.95
N PRO A 375 12.40 7.46 -15.72
CA PRO A 375 13.83 7.63 -15.45
C PRO A 375 14.68 6.47 -15.99
N ASP A 376 15.96 6.72 -16.24
CA ASP A 376 16.92 5.67 -16.67
C ASP A 376 17.74 5.10 -15.51
N SER A 377 17.86 5.83 -14.40
CA SER A 377 18.54 5.36 -13.20
C SER A 377 18.07 6.10 -11.94
N TYR A 378 18.14 5.43 -10.78
CA TYR A 378 17.94 6.05 -9.47
C TYR A 378 18.84 5.41 -8.42
N VAL A 379 19.08 6.10 -7.31
CA VAL A 379 19.75 5.53 -6.12
C VAL A 379 18.73 5.17 -5.06
N GLN A 380 17.75 6.04 -4.86
CA GLN A 380 16.60 5.84 -4.00
C GLN A 380 15.36 6.27 -4.79
N ILE A 381 14.32 5.43 -4.76
CA ILE A 381 13.08 5.68 -5.51
C ILE A 381 12.17 6.71 -4.82
N ASN A 382 12.22 6.78 -3.49
CA ASN A 382 11.47 7.72 -2.65
C ASN A 382 12.31 8.94 -2.26
#